data_AF-A0A957E956-F1
#
_entry.id   AF-A0A957E956-F1
#
_cell.length_a   1.000
_cell.length_b   1.000
_cell.length_c   1.000
_cell.angle_alpha   90.00
_cell.angle_beta   90.00
_cell.angle_gamma   90.00
#
_symmetry.space_group_name_H-M   'P 1'
#
loop_
_entity.id
_entity.type
_entity.pdbx_description
1 polymer ?
#
loop_
_entity_poly.entity_id
_entity_poly.type
_entity_poly.pdbx_seq_one_letter_code
_entity_poly.pdbx_strand_id
1 'polypeptide(L)'
;MDQNESTPKRRTGLIVGGFIIVGVLIILGLFLPPISLGDRLGLTGSEPEAETAVVDETTTDAEATTTEVTAMPDGVTLALTSGSATINVEPQSEFLNSNPAAADALPAGKSIISDVYVVSTDDAATGQVALAIPATAGDQKTLDLFGWNNETWQFIPSQIDPNSQQLVTAEGQLPAAMAMTQTAPPTSTAVGTIATSDSEIPGEILGLLSEVTVGSLMLNADGTLSGDATKLPDGPYEQWL
;
A
#
# COMPACT_ATOMS: atom_id res chain seq x y z
N MET A 1 -87.82 12.49 -3.98
CA MET A 1 -86.69 13.42 -4.23
C MET A 1 -85.54 12.99 -3.37
N ASP A 2 -84.49 12.51 -4.02
CA ASP A 2 -83.18 12.21 -3.49
C ASP A 2 -82.53 13.39 -2.77
N GLN A 3 -81.79 13.12 -1.69
CA GLN A 3 -80.57 13.85 -1.37
C GLN A 3 -79.52 12.85 -0.87
N ASN A 4 -78.40 12.89 -1.58
CA ASN A 4 -77.19 12.11 -1.45
C ASN A 4 -76.19 12.90 -0.59
N GLU A 5 -75.73 12.33 0.54
CA GLU A 5 -74.52 12.82 1.20
C GLU A 5 -73.48 11.70 1.26
N SER A 6 -72.60 11.72 0.28
CA SER A 6 -71.41 10.88 0.18
C SER A 6 -70.35 11.33 1.19
N THR A 7 -70.08 10.50 2.20
CA THR A 7 -68.90 10.67 3.06
C THR A 7 -67.68 10.04 2.36
N PRO A 8 -66.60 10.78 2.05
CA PRO A 8 -65.39 10.20 1.49
C PRO A 8 -64.60 9.48 2.59
N LYS A 9 -64.68 8.15 2.64
CA LYS A 9 -63.82 7.32 3.50
C LYS A 9 -62.38 7.43 2.99
N ARG A 10 -61.61 8.27 3.67
CA ARG A 10 -60.24 8.65 3.33
C ARG A 10 -59.33 7.42 3.23
N ARG A 11 -58.46 7.43 2.22
CA ARG A 11 -57.36 6.49 1.91
C ARG A 11 -56.25 6.48 2.98
N THR A 12 -56.62 6.46 4.25
CA THR A 12 -55.68 6.57 5.39
C THR A 12 -55.18 5.19 5.84
N GLY A 13 -55.98 4.13 5.65
CA GLY A 13 -55.58 2.77 6.03
C GLY A 13 -54.43 2.19 5.20
N LEU A 14 -54.30 2.59 3.93
CA LEU A 14 -53.28 2.05 3.03
C LEU A 14 -51.89 2.67 3.29
N ILE A 15 -51.85 3.94 3.72
CA ILE A 15 -50.60 4.62 4.09
C ILE A 15 -50.05 4.07 5.42
N VAL A 16 -50.93 3.83 6.40
CA VAL A 16 -50.54 3.23 7.68
C VAL A 16 -50.04 1.79 7.50
N GLY A 17 -50.70 0.99 6.66
CA GLY A 17 -50.22 -0.35 6.32
C GLY A 17 -48.86 -0.35 5.62
N GLY A 18 -48.63 0.60 4.71
CA GLY A 18 -47.35 0.76 4.02
C GLY A 18 -46.18 1.07 4.97
N PHE A 19 -46.37 1.97 5.92
CA PHE A 19 -45.33 2.32 6.90
C PHE A 19 -44.97 1.17 7.85
N ILE A 20 -45.95 0.34 8.23
CA ILE A 20 -45.70 -0.85 9.07
C ILE A 20 -44.85 -1.86 8.31
N ILE A 21 -45.15 -2.12 7.04
CA ILE A 21 -44.38 -3.06 6.21
C ILE A 21 -42.95 -2.55 6.00
N VAL A 22 -42.77 -1.25 5.72
CA VAL A 22 -41.44 -0.65 5.58
C VAL A 22 -40.65 -0.74 6.88
N GLY A 23 -41.27 -0.48 8.03
CA GLY A 23 -40.63 -0.64 9.33
C GLY A 23 -40.15 -2.07 9.60
N VAL A 24 -40.98 -3.07 9.28
CA VAL A 24 -40.62 -4.49 9.42
C VAL A 24 -39.49 -4.88 8.46
N LEU A 25 -39.53 -4.41 7.22
CA LEU A 25 -38.47 -4.68 6.23
C LEU A 25 -37.13 -4.01 6.60
N ILE A 26 -37.15 -2.83 7.23
CA ILE A 26 -35.92 -2.20 7.74
C ILE A 26 -35.33 -3.03 8.88
N ILE A 27 -36.15 -3.50 9.82
CA ILE A 27 -35.70 -4.34 10.94
C ILE A 27 -35.12 -5.66 10.42
N LEU A 28 -35.76 -6.31 9.46
CA LEU A 28 -35.24 -7.53 8.82
C LEU A 28 -33.97 -7.24 8.00
N GLY A 29 -33.91 -6.09 7.33
CA GLY A 29 -32.75 -5.61 6.57
C GLY A 29 -31.50 -5.42 7.43
N LEU A 30 -31.67 -5.00 8.69
CA LEU A 30 -30.58 -4.87 9.68
C LEU A 30 -30.05 -6.22 10.21
N PHE A 31 -30.66 -7.34 9.81
CA PHE A 31 -30.19 -8.70 10.09
C PHE A 31 -29.69 -9.43 8.83
N LEU A 32 -29.66 -8.79 7.66
CA LEU A 32 -29.06 -9.35 6.45
C LEU A 32 -27.53 -9.10 6.43
N PRO A 33 -26.71 -10.08 6.01
CA PRO A 33 -25.28 -9.88 5.81
C PRO A 33 -25.10 -8.83 4.69
N PRO A 34 -24.41 -7.69 4.95
CA PRO A 34 -23.21 -7.56 5.78
C PRO A 34 -23.37 -6.73 7.08
N ILE A 35 -24.58 -6.32 7.48
CA ILE A 35 -24.80 -5.35 8.57
C ILE A 35 -25.47 -6.02 9.78
N SER A 36 -24.92 -7.14 10.25
CA SER A 36 -25.44 -7.85 11.45
C SER A 36 -25.17 -7.05 12.74
N LEU A 37 -26.15 -6.23 13.16
CA LEU A 37 -26.11 -5.54 14.46
C LEU A 37 -26.32 -6.49 15.65
N GLY A 38 -26.94 -7.66 15.44
CA GLY A 38 -27.17 -8.67 16.48
C GLY A 38 -25.88 -9.20 17.09
N ASP A 39 -24.87 -9.47 16.27
CA ASP A 39 -23.54 -9.92 16.72
C ASP A 39 -22.75 -8.80 17.41
N ARG A 40 -23.06 -7.53 17.10
CA ARG A 40 -22.36 -6.37 17.67
C ARG A 40 -22.96 -5.84 18.97
N LEU A 41 -24.22 -6.14 19.28
CA LEU A 41 -24.89 -5.67 20.49
C LEU A 41 -24.82 -6.64 21.67
N GLY A 42 -24.12 -7.78 21.53
CA GLY A 42 -23.84 -8.69 22.65
C GLY A 42 -25.08 -9.22 23.37
N LEU A 43 -26.23 -9.23 22.69
CA LEU A 43 -27.53 -9.63 23.25
C LEU A 43 -27.77 -11.14 23.26
N THR A 44 -26.82 -11.94 22.76
CA THR A 44 -26.76 -13.39 22.98
C THR A 44 -25.72 -13.68 24.07
N GLY A 45 -26.05 -13.28 25.30
CA GLY A 45 -25.28 -13.62 26.49
C GLY A 45 -25.66 -14.99 27.03
N SER A 46 -24.66 -15.87 27.07
CA SER A 46 -24.44 -16.94 28.05
C SER A 46 -25.22 -18.26 27.82
N GLU A 47 -24.59 -19.43 27.93
CA GLU A 47 -23.89 -19.90 29.12
C GLU A 47 -22.74 -20.94 28.86
N PRO A 48 -21.93 -21.25 29.90
CA PRO A 48 -20.51 -21.58 29.80
C PRO A 48 -20.22 -23.09 29.93
N GLU A 49 -19.06 -23.52 29.45
CA GLU A 49 -18.37 -24.68 30.02
C GLU A 49 -16.93 -24.29 30.34
N ALA A 50 -16.67 -24.18 31.64
CA ALA A 50 -15.34 -24.26 32.20
C ALA A 50 -15.20 -25.66 32.78
N GLU A 51 -14.19 -26.43 32.38
CA GLU A 51 -13.55 -27.40 33.27
C GLU A 51 -12.13 -27.75 32.78
N THR A 52 -11.18 -27.25 33.57
CA THR A 52 -9.94 -27.86 34.08
C THR A 52 -9.27 -29.06 33.36
N ALA A 53 -7.94 -28.91 33.26
CA ALA A 53 -6.96 -29.93 32.91
C ALA A 53 -6.97 -31.18 33.81
N VAL A 54 -6.90 -32.39 33.21
CA VAL A 54 -6.14 -33.57 33.70
C VAL A 54 -5.69 -34.42 32.50
N VAL A 55 -4.45 -34.91 32.60
CA VAL A 55 -3.72 -35.85 31.72
C VAL A 55 -4.38 -37.24 31.67
N ASP A 56 -4.54 -37.84 30.49
CA ASP A 56 -4.19 -39.26 30.23
C ASP A 56 -4.12 -39.58 28.72
N GLU A 57 -3.17 -40.43 28.36
CA GLU A 57 -2.90 -40.94 27.01
C GLU A 57 -4.00 -41.93 26.57
N THR A 58 -4.44 -41.87 25.31
CA THR A 58 -4.46 -42.97 24.32
C THR A 58 -5.37 -42.66 23.13
N THR A 59 -4.73 -42.48 21.97
CA THR A 59 -5.07 -43.03 20.64
C THR A 59 -6.55 -43.06 20.21
N THR A 60 -6.91 -42.32 19.15
CA THR A 60 -7.11 -42.86 17.78
C THR A 60 -7.68 -41.77 16.85
N ASP A 61 -6.94 -41.51 15.78
CA ASP A 61 -7.27 -40.87 14.51
C ASP A 61 -8.66 -40.26 14.29
N ALA A 62 -8.66 -38.94 14.10
CA ALA A 62 -9.38 -38.31 13.00
C ALA A 62 -8.58 -37.08 12.55
N GLU A 63 -7.95 -37.19 11.38
CA GLU A 63 -7.37 -36.07 10.63
C GLU A 63 -8.44 -34.99 10.42
N ALA A 64 -8.41 -33.97 11.27
CA ALA A 64 -8.89 -32.65 10.93
C ALA A 64 -7.65 -31.77 10.87
N THR A 65 -7.03 -31.71 9.69
CA THR A 65 -6.03 -30.69 9.36
C THR A 65 -6.70 -29.33 9.51
N THR A 66 -6.64 -28.81 10.73
CA THR A 66 -6.95 -27.43 11.05
C THR A 66 -5.84 -26.65 10.37
N THR A 67 -6.13 -26.08 9.20
CA THR A 67 -5.26 -25.09 8.59
C THR A 67 -5.12 -23.97 9.62
N GLU A 68 -3.96 -23.90 10.27
CA GLU A 68 -3.61 -22.81 11.16
C GLU A 68 -3.72 -21.53 10.35
N VAL A 69 -4.78 -20.75 10.61
CA VAL A 69 -4.84 -19.36 10.17
C VAL A 69 -3.81 -18.64 11.04
N THR A 70 -2.59 -18.56 10.53
CA THR A 70 -1.56 -17.70 11.10
C THR A 70 -2.14 -16.29 11.10
N ALA A 71 -2.37 -15.74 12.29
CA ALA A 71 -2.93 -14.40 12.44
C ALA A 71 -1.97 -13.40 11.77
N MET A 72 -2.47 -12.67 10.78
CA MET A 72 -1.70 -11.63 10.10
C MET A 72 -1.51 -10.44 11.05
N PRO A 73 -0.34 -9.78 11.06
CA PRO A 73 -0.14 -8.56 11.83
C PRO A 73 -1.13 -7.45 11.47
N ASP A 74 -1.44 -6.60 12.44
CA ASP A 74 -2.35 -5.48 12.24
C ASP A 74 -1.87 -4.57 11.10
N GLY A 75 -2.81 -4.19 10.22
CA GLY A 75 -2.52 -3.32 9.08
C GLY A 75 -1.78 -3.99 7.93
N VAL A 76 -1.59 -5.32 7.96
CA VAL A 76 -1.05 -6.10 6.84
C VAL A 76 -2.15 -6.94 6.22
N THR A 77 -2.24 -6.94 4.90
CA THR A 77 -3.07 -7.88 4.15
C THR A 77 -2.20 -8.57 3.10
N LEU A 78 -2.33 -9.89 3.00
CA LEU A 78 -1.63 -10.71 2.04
C LEU A 78 -2.65 -11.50 1.21
N ALA A 79 -2.56 -11.36 -0.10
CA ALA A 79 -3.32 -12.14 -1.06
C ALA A 79 -2.35 -12.99 -1.89
N LEU A 80 -2.29 -14.29 -1.60
CA LEU A 80 -1.42 -15.22 -2.32
C LEU A 80 -2.08 -15.72 -3.59
N THR A 81 -1.31 -15.72 -4.68
CA THR A 81 -1.67 -16.41 -5.93
C THR A 81 -1.05 -17.80 -5.99
N SER A 82 0.17 -17.97 -5.46
CA SER A 82 0.86 -19.25 -5.40
C SER A 82 1.84 -19.33 -4.24
N GLY A 83 2.05 -20.54 -3.71
CA GLY A 83 2.93 -20.81 -2.59
C GLY A 83 2.26 -20.56 -1.23
N SER A 84 3.06 -20.64 -0.17
CA SER A 84 2.67 -20.34 1.21
C SER A 84 3.60 -19.27 1.76
N ALA A 85 3.03 -18.25 2.40
CA ALA A 85 3.80 -17.20 3.05
C ALA A 85 3.06 -16.65 4.26
N THR A 86 3.83 -16.29 5.28
CA THR A 86 3.37 -15.51 6.42
C THR A 86 4.23 -14.25 6.55
N ILE A 87 3.66 -13.19 7.12
CA ILE A 87 4.37 -11.93 7.33
C ILE A 87 4.45 -11.69 8.84
N ASN A 88 5.66 -11.49 9.34
CA ASN A 88 5.93 -11.05 10.70
C ASN A 88 6.41 -9.60 10.68
N VAL A 89 6.12 -8.85 11.74
CA VAL A 89 6.61 -7.47 11.89
C VAL A 89 7.76 -7.48 12.88
N GLU A 90 8.92 -7.00 12.44
CA GLU A 90 10.11 -6.85 13.27
C GLU A 90 10.48 -5.36 13.38
N PRO A 91 10.80 -4.85 14.58
CA PRO A 91 11.25 -3.48 14.74
C PRO A 91 12.44 -3.17 13.83
N GLN A 92 12.41 -2.02 13.15
CA GLN A 92 13.48 -1.64 12.19
C GLN A 92 14.89 -1.80 12.78
N SER A 93 15.10 -1.32 14.01
CA SER A 93 16.42 -1.41 14.65
C SER A 93 16.86 -2.85 14.91
N GLU A 94 15.92 -3.74 15.23
CA GLU A 94 16.22 -5.15 15.49
C GLU A 94 16.62 -5.85 14.19
N PHE A 95 15.81 -5.68 13.13
CA PHE A 95 16.08 -6.27 11.82
C PHE A 95 17.43 -5.83 11.26
N LEU A 96 17.73 -4.52 11.30
CA LEU A 96 18.98 -3.98 10.75
C LEU A 96 20.22 -4.39 11.58
N ASN A 97 20.08 -4.55 12.90
CA ASN A 97 21.18 -5.04 13.74
C ASN A 97 21.45 -6.54 13.49
N SER A 98 20.41 -7.33 13.27
CA SER A 98 20.51 -8.76 12.94
C SER A 98 20.96 -8.99 11.49
N ASN A 99 20.71 -8.01 10.60
CA ASN A 99 21.03 -8.06 9.17
C ASN A 99 21.88 -6.85 8.74
N PRO A 100 23.17 -6.76 9.14
CA PRO A 100 24.01 -5.61 8.82
C PRO A 100 24.18 -5.38 7.31
N ALA A 101 24.15 -6.45 6.50
CA ALA A 101 24.17 -6.33 5.04
C ALA A 101 22.95 -5.56 4.49
N ALA A 102 21.78 -5.69 5.13
CA ALA A 102 20.59 -4.93 4.75
C ALA A 102 20.73 -3.45 5.12
N ALA A 103 21.41 -3.13 6.22
CA ALA A 103 21.69 -1.75 6.61
C ALA A 103 22.64 -1.07 5.61
N ASP A 104 23.71 -1.77 5.20
CA ASP A 104 24.71 -1.25 4.26
C ASP A 104 24.18 -1.13 2.83
N ALA A 105 23.21 -1.97 2.44
CA ALA A 105 22.65 -2.00 1.10
C ALA A 105 21.48 -1.02 0.87
N LEU A 106 21.11 -0.20 1.86
CA LEU A 106 20.00 0.75 1.70
C LEU A 106 20.36 1.81 0.64
N PRO A 107 19.48 2.09 -0.34
CA PRO A 107 19.79 3.06 -1.38
C PRO A 107 20.03 4.47 -0.81
N ALA A 108 21.00 5.19 -1.40
CA ALA A 108 21.33 6.54 -0.97
C ALA A 108 20.11 7.47 -1.04
N GLY A 109 19.95 8.32 -0.02
CA GLY A 109 18.82 9.25 0.08
C GLY A 109 17.49 8.59 0.47
N LYS A 110 17.47 7.29 0.79
CA LYS A 110 16.31 6.60 1.38
C LYS A 110 16.50 6.41 2.88
N SER A 111 15.40 6.49 3.62
CA SER A 111 15.34 6.15 5.04
C SER A 111 14.15 5.24 5.29
N ILE A 112 14.32 4.16 6.05
CA ILE A 112 13.19 3.31 6.46
C ILE A 112 12.38 4.08 7.50
N ILE A 113 11.05 4.09 7.34
CA ILE A 113 10.11 4.82 8.21
C ILE A 113 9.05 3.91 8.86
N SER A 114 9.06 2.63 8.52
CA SER A 114 8.20 1.59 9.10
C SER A 114 9.03 0.56 9.85
N ASP A 115 8.36 -0.32 10.58
CA ASP A 115 8.92 -1.61 10.92
C ASP A 115 9.18 -2.44 9.65
N VAL A 116 9.95 -3.52 9.79
CA VAL A 116 10.28 -4.42 8.69
C VAL A 116 9.33 -5.61 8.69
N TYR A 117 8.70 -5.84 7.55
CA TYR A 117 7.76 -6.93 7.32
C TYR A 117 8.53 -8.14 6.78
N VAL A 118 8.91 -9.06 7.66
CA VAL A 118 9.68 -10.27 7.32
C VAL A 118 8.74 -11.33 6.77
N VAL A 119 9.02 -11.78 5.55
CA VAL A 119 8.22 -12.78 4.86
C VAL A 119 8.85 -14.16 5.10
N SER A 120 8.09 -15.05 5.71
CA SER A 120 8.48 -16.45 5.89
C SER A 120 7.73 -17.30 4.88
N THR A 121 8.46 -18.00 4.01
CA THR A 121 7.89 -18.86 2.97
C THR A 121 8.60 -20.20 2.97
N ASP A 122 7.87 -21.29 2.73
CA ASP A 122 8.48 -22.62 2.57
C ASP A 122 9.10 -22.78 1.17
N ASP A 123 8.46 -22.17 0.17
CA ASP A 123 8.86 -22.13 -1.24
C ASP A 123 8.70 -20.70 -1.77
N ALA A 124 9.14 -20.44 -3.01
CA ALA A 124 8.91 -19.15 -3.66
C ALA A 124 7.40 -18.84 -3.74
N ALA A 125 6.98 -17.76 -3.06
CA ALA A 125 5.59 -17.32 -3.02
C ALA A 125 5.37 -16.10 -3.93
N THR A 126 4.19 -16.04 -4.55
CA THR A 126 3.74 -14.94 -5.40
C THR A 126 2.41 -14.43 -4.86
N GLY A 127 2.27 -13.12 -4.77
CA GLY A 127 1.03 -12.51 -4.33
C GLY A 127 1.07 -10.99 -4.34
N GLN A 128 0.06 -10.42 -3.72
CA GLN A 128 -0.09 -8.99 -3.47
C GLN A 128 -0.08 -8.73 -1.97
N VAL A 129 0.58 -7.65 -1.57
CA VAL A 129 0.65 -7.21 -0.18
C VAL A 129 0.05 -5.81 -0.08
N ALA A 130 -0.77 -5.58 0.94
CA ALA A 130 -1.19 -4.25 1.34
C ALA A 130 -0.70 -3.95 2.76
N LEU A 131 -0.03 -2.82 2.93
CA LEU A 131 0.59 -2.41 4.19
C LEU A 131 0.03 -1.04 4.61
N ALA A 132 -0.42 -0.94 5.86
CA ALA A 132 -0.88 0.32 6.43
C ALA A 132 0.25 1.35 6.49
N ILE A 133 -0.03 2.57 6.03
CA ILE A 133 0.95 3.66 6.08
C ILE A 133 1.08 4.13 7.54
N PRO A 134 2.30 4.14 8.12
CA PRO A 134 2.50 4.60 9.48
C PRO A 134 2.04 6.06 9.65
N ALA A 135 1.46 6.39 10.80
CA ALA A 135 1.07 7.77 11.11
C ALA A 135 2.26 8.74 11.21
N THR A 136 3.48 8.20 11.36
CA THR A 136 4.76 8.93 11.36
C THR A 136 5.26 9.24 9.95
N ALA A 137 4.65 8.67 8.91
CA ALA A 137 5.02 8.95 7.54
C ALA A 137 4.78 10.42 7.20
N GLY A 138 5.74 11.05 6.54
CA GLY A 138 5.60 12.42 6.03
C GLY A 138 4.71 12.50 4.79
N ASP A 139 5.15 13.22 3.75
CA ASP A 139 4.39 13.30 2.49
C ASP A 139 4.30 11.92 1.83
N GLN A 140 3.09 11.43 1.64
CA GLN A 140 2.81 10.13 1.03
C GLN A 140 3.40 10.00 -0.39
N LYS A 141 3.58 11.11 -1.12
CA LYS A 141 4.20 11.11 -2.46
C LYS A 141 5.68 10.76 -2.46
N THR A 142 6.32 10.78 -1.28
CA THR A 142 7.74 10.48 -1.11
C THR A 142 7.98 9.08 -0.55
N LEU A 143 6.89 8.32 -0.35
CA LEU A 143 6.92 6.96 0.16
C LEU A 143 7.14 5.96 -0.97
N ASP A 144 8.08 5.06 -0.75
CA ASP A 144 8.35 3.95 -1.63
C ASP A 144 8.41 2.67 -0.80
N LEU A 145 7.98 1.55 -1.38
CA LEU A 145 8.18 0.24 -0.78
C LEU A 145 9.41 -0.42 -1.38
N PHE A 146 10.28 -0.93 -0.51
CA PHE A 146 11.44 -1.72 -0.92
C PHE A 146 11.36 -3.12 -0.35
N GLY A 147 11.80 -4.09 -1.15
CA GLY A 147 11.92 -5.49 -0.80
C GLY A 147 13.39 -5.87 -0.64
N TRP A 148 13.72 -6.51 0.48
CA TRP A 148 15.01 -7.12 0.73
C TRP A 148 15.02 -8.54 0.17
N ASN A 149 15.96 -8.85 -0.73
CA ASN A 149 16.10 -10.19 -1.33
C ASN A 149 17.28 -11.00 -0.75
N ASN A 150 17.74 -10.65 0.45
CA ASN A 150 18.96 -11.14 1.12
C ASN A 150 20.28 -10.59 0.59
N GLU A 151 20.27 -9.72 -0.42
CA GLU A 151 21.47 -9.09 -0.97
C GLU A 151 21.31 -7.59 -1.23
N THR A 152 20.17 -7.18 -1.77
CA THR A 152 19.88 -5.78 -2.13
C THR A 152 18.44 -5.42 -1.79
N TRP A 153 18.23 -4.12 -1.52
CA TRP A 153 16.90 -3.55 -1.51
C TRP A 153 16.46 -3.22 -2.92
N GLN A 154 15.32 -3.78 -3.34
CA GLN A 154 14.73 -3.57 -4.64
C GLN A 154 13.42 -2.82 -4.51
N PHE A 155 13.20 -1.83 -5.38
CA PHE A 155 11.94 -1.11 -5.42
C PHE A 155 10.79 -2.07 -5.78
N ILE A 156 9.70 -2.01 -5.02
CA ILE A 156 8.48 -2.75 -5.28
C ILE A 156 7.43 -1.77 -5.83
N PRO A 157 7.00 -1.95 -7.09
CA PRO A 157 5.90 -1.18 -7.65
C PRO A 157 4.65 -1.28 -6.77
N SER A 158 4.17 -0.14 -6.33
CA SER A 158 3.07 -0.03 -5.38
C SER A 158 2.26 1.24 -5.59
N GLN A 159 1.02 1.23 -5.12
CA GLN A 159 0.11 2.36 -5.19
C GLN A 159 -0.53 2.58 -3.83
N ILE A 160 -0.77 3.84 -3.50
CA ILE A 160 -1.50 4.21 -2.29
C ILE A 160 -3.00 4.09 -2.58
N ASP A 161 -3.70 3.27 -1.80
CA ASP A 161 -5.16 3.31 -1.75
C ASP A 161 -5.60 4.39 -0.75
N PRO A 162 -6.17 5.51 -1.23
CA PRO A 162 -6.54 6.63 -0.37
C PRO A 162 -7.68 6.30 0.60
N ASN A 163 -8.48 5.26 0.32
CA ASN A 163 -9.63 4.89 1.14
C ASN A 163 -9.20 4.13 2.39
N SER A 164 -8.25 3.20 2.22
CA SER A 164 -7.74 2.34 3.29
C SER A 164 -6.45 2.89 3.93
N GLN A 165 -5.83 3.92 3.34
CA GLN A 165 -4.52 4.45 3.77
C GLN A 165 -3.45 3.36 3.79
N GLN A 166 -3.49 2.50 2.77
CA GLN A 166 -2.54 1.40 2.59
C GLN A 166 -1.72 1.60 1.32
N LEU A 167 -0.50 1.12 1.36
CA LEU A 167 0.36 0.98 0.21
C LEU A 167 0.23 -0.46 -0.29
N VAL A 168 -0.29 -0.62 -1.51
CA VAL A 168 -0.68 -1.89 -2.12
C VAL A 168 0.27 -2.21 -3.26
N THR A 169 0.88 -3.40 -3.25
CA THR A 169 1.81 -3.83 -4.31
C THR A 169 1.07 -4.31 -5.55
N ALA A 170 1.76 -4.32 -6.69
CA ALA A 170 1.36 -5.21 -7.77
C ALA A 170 1.49 -6.69 -7.35
N GLU A 171 0.81 -7.58 -8.06
CA GLU A 171 1.04 -9.01 -7.92
C GLU A 171 2.45 -9.36 -8.40
N GLY A 172 3.21 -10.11 -7.60
CA GLY A 172 4.57 -10.48 -7.92
C GLY A 172 5.19 -11.42 -6.88
N GLN A 173 6.43 -11.81 -7.13
CA GLN A 173 7.19 -12.64 -6.19
C GLN A 173 7.43 -11.85 -4.89
N LEU A 174 7.18 -12.49 -3.76
CA LEU A 174 7.39 -11.86 -2.46
C LEU A 174 8.89 -11.85 -2.11
N PRO A 175 9.45 -10.71 -1.68
CA PRO A 175 10.83 -10.64 -1.18
C PRO A 175 10.94 -11.27 0.22
N ALA A 176 12.16 -11.45 0.72
CA ALA A 176 12.39 -12.00 2.07
C ALA A 176 11.98 -11.03 3.18
N ALA A 177 12.08 -9.72 2.95
CA ALA A 177 11.50 -8.72 3.83
C ALA A 177 11.05 -7.49 3.03
N MET A 178 10.16 -6.68 3.60
CA MET A 178 9.71 -5.42 3.01
C MET A 178 9.79 -4.30 4.04
N ALA A 179 10.08 -3.08 3.58
CA ALA A 179 10.07 -1.90 4.42
C ALA A 179 9.59 -0.69 3.63
N MET A 180 8.77 0.16 4.27
CA MET A 180 8.46 1.47 3.71
C MET A 180 9.63 2.39 3.92
N THR A 181 10.03 3.06 2.85
CA THR A 181 11.08 4.05 2.86
C THR A 181 10.54 5.41 2.47
N GLN A 182 11.19 6.45 2.94
CA GLN A 182 10.94 7.82 2.53
C GLN A 182 12.17 8.40 1.85
N THR A 183 11.94 9.06 0.72
CA THR A 183 12.98 9.79 -0.01
C THR A 183 13.29 11.10 0.70
N ALA A 184 14.56 11.31 1.03
CA ALA A 184 15.03 12.57 1.57
C ALA A 184 14.93 13.69 0.50
N PRO A 185 14.62 14.94 0.91
CA PRO A 185 14.73 16.08 0.01
C PRO A 185 16.14 16.18 -0.57
N PRO A 186 16.30 16.64 -1.81
CA PRO A 186 17.62 16.85 -2.39
C PRO A 186 18.41 17.85 -1.53
N THR A 187 19.68 17.55 -1.30
CA THR A 187 20.58 18.37 -0.47
C THR A 187 21.08 19.63 -1.19
N SER A 188 20.90 19.69 -2.51
CA SER A 188 21.19 20.85 -3.35
C SER A 188 20.07 21.09 -4.36
N THR A 189 19.81 22.35 -4.69
CA THR A 189 18.96 22.71 -5.82
C THR A 189 19.81 22.67 -7.08
N ALA A 190 19.42 21.84 -8.05
CA ALA A 190 20.01 21.87 -9.37
C ALA A 190 19.37 23.00 -10.20
N VAL A 191 20.19 23.83 -10.84
CA VAL A 191 19.77 24.85 -11.80
C VAL A 191 20.37 24.47 -13.15
N GLY A 192 19.52 23.95 -14.03
CA GLY A 192 19.89 23.51 -15.36
C GLY A 192 19.67 24.60 -16.42
N THR A 193 20.45 24.57 -17.49
CA THR A 193 20.12 25.28 -18.74
C THR A 193 20.41 24.41 -19.96
N ILE A 194 19.82 24.79 -21.08
CA ILE A 194 19.99 24.10 -22.36
C ILE A 194 20.85 24.97 -23.26
N ALA A 195 22.00 24.46 -23.68
CA ALA A 195 22.84 25.11 -24.68
C ALA A 195 22.37 24.74 -26.09
N THR A 196 22.21 25.75 -26.93
CA THR A 196 21.86 25.60 -28.36
C THR A 196 22.94 26.25 -29.23
N SER A 197 22.98 25.94 -30.52
CA SER A 197 24.02 26.44 -31.44
C SER A 197 23.82 27.89 -31.86
N ASP A 198 22.63 28.42 -31.60
CA ASP A 198 22.20 29.77 -31.92
C ASP A 198 22.22 30.74 -30.72
N SER A 199 22.52 30.24 -29.50
CA SER A 199 22.54 31.07 -28.29
C SER A 199 23.73 30.76 -27.39
N GLU A 200 24.43 31.81 -26.97
CA GLU A 200 25.47 31.72 -25.95
C GLU A 200 24.84 31.83 -24.56
N ILE A 201 25.32 31.02 -23.61
CA ILE A 201 24.89 31.11 -22.21
C ILE A 201 25.57 32.35 -21.60
N PRO A 202 24.81 33.32 -21.05
CA PRO A 202 25.41 34.50 -20.46
C PRO A 202 26.38 34.14 -19.33
N GLY A 203 27.60 34.69 -19.36
CA GLY A 203 28.64 34.39 -18.37
C GLY A 203 28.20 34.67 -16.92
N GLU A 204 27.29 35.63 -16.73
CA GLU A 204 26.74 36.03 -15.43
C GLU A 204 25.96 34.90 -14.73
N ILE A 205 25.38 33.95 -15.48
CA ILE A 205 24.62 32.84 -14.92
C ILE A 205 25.43 31.56 -14.78
N LEU A 206 26.63 31.44 -15.39
CA LEU A 206 27.44 30.22 -15.38
C LEU A 206 27.80 29.75 -13.96
N GLY A 207 28.03 30.69 -13.03
CA GLY A 207 28.31 30.38 -11.63
C GLY A 207 27.09 29.95 -10.81
N LEU A 208 25.88 30.09 -11.37
CA LEU A 208 24.62 29.68 -10.74
C LEU A 208 24.13 28.33 -11.27
N LEU A 209 24.64 27.87 -12.41
CA LEU A 209 24.25 26.62 -13.03
C LEU A 209 24.92 25.45 -12.31
N SER A 210 24.16 24.39 -12.09
CA SER A 210 24.68 23.09 -11.68
C SER A 210 24.76 22.11 -12.85
N GLU A 211 23.99 22.36 -13.91
CA GLU A 211 23.85 21.44 -15.05
C GLU A 211 23.70 22.21 -16.36
N VAL A 212 24.36 21.73 -17.41
CA VAL A 212 24.17 22.22 -18.78
C VAL A 212 24.02 21.04 -19.73
N THR A 213 22.91 21.03 -20.47
CA THR A 213 22.60 19.98 -21.48
C THR A 213 22.64 20.56 -22.89
N VAL A 214 23.09 19.79 -23.87
CA VAL A 214 23.06 20.19 -25.29
C VAL A 214 21.68 19.91 -25.88
N GLY A 215 20.95 20.95 -26.30
CA GLY A 215 19.54 20.82 -26.73
C GLY A 215 19.31 20.52 -28.20
N SER A 216 20.33 20.66 -29.04
CA SER A 216 20.19 20.57 -30.50
C SER A 216 20.31 19.16 -31.05
N LEU A 217 20.67 18.17 -30.23
CA LEU A 217 20.85 16.79 -30.66
C LEU A 217 19.53 16.01 -30.59
N MET A 218 19.12 15.45 -31.73
CA MET A 218 17.96 14.58 -31.85
C MET A 218 18.39 13.16 -32.21
N LEU A 219 17.82 12.16 -31.53
CA LEU A 219 18.00 10.76 -31.87
C LEU A 219 17.12 10.40 -33.07
N ASN A 220 17.74 9.96 -34.15
CA ASN A 220 17.07 9.48 -35.36
C ASN A 220 16.61 8.02 -35.19
N ALA A 221 15.71 7.58 -36.08
CA ALA A 221 15.18 6.22 -36.09
C ALA A 221 16.24 5.13 -36.36
N ASP A 222 17.40 5.49 -36.92
CA ASP A 222 18.55 4.60 -37.16
C ASP A 222 19.55 4.57 -35.98
N GLY A 223 19.23 5.25 -34.88
CA GLY A 223 20.09 5.35 -33.69
C GLY A 223 21.23 6.36 -33.81
N THR A 224 21.30 7.13 -34.91
CA THR A 224 22.26 8.23 -35.05
C THR A 224 21.72 9.50 -34.39
N LEU A 225 22.62 10.37 -33.92
CA LEU A 225 22.25 11.72 -33.48
C LEU A 225 22.35 12.68 -34.67
N SER A 226 21.30 13.47 -34.92
CA SER A 226 21.31 14.61 -35.85
C SER A 226 21.25 15.93 -35.09
N GLY A 227 21.81 17.00 -35.67
CA GLY A 227 21.88 18.32 -35.07
C GLY A 227 23.31 18.84 -34.91
N ASP A 228 23.43 20.13 -34.62
CA ASP A 228 24.73 20.78 -34.41
C ASP A 228 25.07 20.82 -32.92
N ALA A 229 26.03 20.01 -32.49
CA ALA A 229 26.50 20.05 -31.10
C ALA A 229 27.16 21.41 -30.79
N THR A 230 26.65 22.09 -29.78
CA THR A 230 27.27 23.32 -29.26
C THR A 230 28.44 22.98 -28.36
N LYS A 231 29.55 23.70 -28.52
CA LYS A 231 30.61 23.66 -27.51
C LYS A 231 30.11 24.34 -26.24
N LEU A 232 30.01 23.56 -25.17
CA LEU A 232 29.65 24.09 -23.86
C LEU A 232 30.78 25.00 -23.32
N PRO A 233 30.45 26.12 -22.66
CA PRO A 233 31.44 26.90 -21.94
C PRO A 233 32.05 26.08 -20.79
N ASP A 234 33.22 26.47 -20.31
CA ASP A 234 33.81 25.89 -19.10
C ASP A 234 33.16 26.52 -17.86
N GLY A 235 32.84 25.71 -16.84
CA GLY A 235 32.25 26.21 -15.60
C GLY A 235 32.06 25.14 -14.53
N PRO A 236 31.57 25.53 -13.33
CA PRO A 236 31.43 24.64 -12.17
C PRO A 236 30.13 23.81 -12.22
N TYR A 237 29.77 23.29 -13.40
CA TYR A 237 28.55 22.51 -13.63
C TYR A 237 28.87 21.18 -14.32
N GLU A 238 27.98 20.22 -14.16
CA GLU A 238 28.04 18.97 -14.90
C GLU A 238 27.59 19.19 -16.35
N GLN A 239 28.29 18.56 -17.28
CA GLN A 239 28.05 18.66 -18.71
C GLN A 239 27.44 17.36 -19.22
N TRP A 240 26.25 17.46 -19.80
CA TRP A 240 25.54 16.31 -20.37
C TRP A 240 25.38 16.51 -21.88
N LEU A 241 25.82 15.51 -22.65
CA LEU A 241 25.76 15.46 -24.11
C LEU A 241 24.48 14.81 -24.60
#